data_AF-A0A1W1EJW4-F1
#
_entry.id   AF-A0A1W1EJW4-F1
#
_cell.length_a   1.000
_cell.length_b   1.000
_cell.length_c   1.000
_cell.angle_alpha   90.00
_cell.angle_beta   90.00
_cell.angle_gamma   90.00
#
_symmetry.space_group_name_H-M   'P 1'
#
loop_
_entity.id
_entity.type
_entity.pdbx_description
1 polymer ?
#
loop_
_entity_poly.entity_id
_entity_poly.type
_entity_poly.pdbx_seq_one_letter_code
_entity_poly.pdbx_strand_id
1 'polypeptide(L)'
;MLIGLEALIFSFVLFFFGVGVIFVAIISYFYTFDNAIIQLALSFIIAILGAYLFRNRLLDKISKPSQEKEERRHISGVGYIDEDMVKFDGTYWRCDDDLSRYKNGDRVEVIDVVDNKVIIKAIK
;
A
#
# COMPACT_ATOMS: atom_id res chain seq x y z
N MET A 1 0.26 -17.81 -11.32
CA MET A 1 0.50 -17.01 -10.10
C MET A 1 1.47 -17.71 -9.14
N LEU A 2 1.31 -19.02 -8.87
CA LEU A 2 2.17 -19.78 -7.95
C LEU A 2 3.67 -19.74 -8.33
N ILE A 3 4.00 -20.03 -9.59
CA ILE A 3 5.38 -20.02 -10.11
C ILE A 3 6.07 -18.65 -9.90
N GLY A 4 5.33 -17.55 -10.08
CA GLY A 4 5.88 -16.20 -9.88
C GLY A 4 6.15 -15.90 -8.41
N LEU A 5 5.27 -16.35 -7.51
CA LEU A 5 5.45 -16.20 -6.07
C LEU A 5 6.63 -17.05 -5.57
N GLU A 6 6.75 -18.29 -6.03
CA GLU A 6 7.87 -19.18 -5.70
C GLU A 6 9.20 -18.60 -6.18
N ALA A 7 9.26 -18.12 -7.43
CA ALA A 7 10.46 -17.47 -7.97
C ALA A 7 10.84 -16.22 -7.16
N LEU A 8 9.87 -15.43 -6.71
CA LEU A 8 10.10 -14.26 -5.87
C LEU A 8 10.65 -14.65 -4.48
N ILE A 9 10.04 -15.64 -3.82
CA ILE A 9 10.51 -16.13 -2.52
C ILE A 9 11.92 -16.71 -2.64
N PHE A 10 12.17 -17.51 -3.67
CA PHE A 10 13.48 -18.09 -3.92
C PHE A 10 14.54 -17.01 -4.18
N SER A 11 14.24 -16.03 -5.04
CA SER A 11 15.14 -14.90 -5.33
C SER A 11 15.43 -14.06 -4.08
N PHE A 12 14.42 -13.87 -3.23
CA PHE A 12 14.57 -13.16 -1.96
C PHE A 12 15.52 -13.91 -1.02
N VAL A 13 15.33 -15.22 -0.82
CA VAL A 13 16.23 -16.03 0.02
C VAL A 13 17.65 -16.07 -0.56
N LEU A 14 17.78 -16.26 -1.87
CA LEU A 14 19.06 -16.33 -2.56
C LEU A 14 19.84 -15.00 -2.44
N PHE A 15 19.15 -13.86 -2.50
CA PHE A 15 19.76 -12.54 -2.31
C PHE A 15 20.40 -12.41 -0.93
N PHE A 16 19.67 -12.71 0.14
CA PHE A 16 20.21 -12.64 1.50
C PHE A 16 21.32 -13.67 1.74
N PHE A 17 21.19 -14.85 1.13
CA PHE A 17 22.24 -15.86 1.17
C PHE A 17 23.54 -15.35 0.53
N GLY A 18 23.47 -14.71 -0.64
CA GLY A 18 24.63 -14.07 -1.28
C GLY A 18 25.27 -12.99 -0.40
N VAL A 19 24.45 -12.16 0.26
CA VAL A 19 24.94 -11.17 1.24
C VAL A 19 25.66 -11.86 2.40
N GLY A 20 25.08 -12.94 2.95
CA GLY A 20 25.70 -13.72 4.02
C GLY A 20 27.08 -14.27 3.63
N VAL A 21 27.21 -14.82 2.42
CA VAL A 21 28.50 -15.31 1.90
C VAL A 21 29.53 -14.20 1.78
N ILE A 22 29.14 -13.00 1.30
CA ILE A 22 30.05 -11.84 1.23
C ILE A 22 30.53 -11.45 2.62
N PHE A 23 29.64 -11.41 3.63
CA PHE A 23 30.03 -11.12 5.01
C PHE A 23 30.99 -12.16 5.57
N VAL A 24 30.72 -13.44 5.38
CA VAL A 24 31.62 -14.51 5.83
C VAL A 24 32.97 -14.44 5.10
N ALA A 25 32.99 -14.10 3.81
CA ALA A 25 34.22 -13.90 3.06
C ALA A 25 35.06 -12.76 3.65
N ILE A 26 34.43 -11.65 4.05
CA ILE A 26 35.11 -10.53 4.74
C ILE A 26 35.67 -10.99 6.10
N ILE A 27 34.88 -11.72 6.89
CA ILE A 27 35.33 -12.28 8.18
C ILE A 27 36.51 -13.24 7.97
N SER A 28 36.51 -13.98 6.86
CA SER A 28 37.56 -14.95 6.54
C SER A 28 38.93 -14.31 6.28
N TYR A 29 39.01 -13.00 6.02
CA TYR A 29 40.28 -12.28 5.98
C TYR A 29 40.91 -12.11 7.37
N PHE A 30 40.10 -12.09 8.43
CA PHE A 30 40.54 -11.88 9.81
C PHE A 30 40.54 -13.18 10.63
N TYR A 31 39.74 -14.17 10.23
CA TYR A 31 39.60 -15.44 10.93
C TYR A 31 39.68 -16.61 9.95
N THR A 32 40.56 -17.58 10.20
CA THR A 32 40.65 -18.79 9.39
C THR A 32 39.60 -19.80 9.88
N PHE A 33 38.70 -20.20 8.99
CA PHE A 33 37.72 -21.24 9.27
C PHE A 33 38.31 -22.61 8.98
N ASP A 34 38.17 -23.55 9.93
CA ASP A 34 38.66 -24.93 9.78
C ASP A 34 37.93 -25.73 8.70
N ASN A 35 36.66 -25.37 8.42
CA ASN A 35 35.82 -26.13 7.51
C ASN A 35 34.88 -25.22 6.71
N ALA A 36 34.76 -25.49 5.40
CA ALA A 36 33.83 -24.81 4.50
C ALA A 36 32.37 -24.95 4.95
N ILE A 37 32.01 -26.04 5.63
CA ILE A 37 30.66 -26.25 6.18
C ILE A 37 30.33 -25.17 7.23
N ILE A 38 31.31 -24.77 8.04
CA ILE A 38 31.12 -23.75 9.08
C ILE A 38 30.92 -22.37 8.44
N GLN A 39 31.68 -22.06 7.38
CA GLN A 39 31.50 -20.83 6.60
C GLN A 39 30.10 -20.76 5.98
N LEU A 40 29.62 -21.87 5.41
CA LEU A 40 28.31 -21.97 4.81
C LEU A 40 27.19 -21.82 5.84
N ALA A 41 27.31 -22.50 6.99
CA ALA A 41 26.36 -22.40 8.10
C ALA A 41 26.27 -20.97 8.64
N LEU A 42 27.42 -20.30 8.82
CA LEU A 42 27.46 -18.91 9.28
C LEU A 42 26.82 -17.96 8.26
N SER A 43 27.06 -18.20 6.96
CA SER A 43 26.44 -17.43 5.87
C SER A 43 24.92 -17.55 5.90
N PHE A 44 24.40 -18.76 6.14
CA PHE A 44 22.96 -18.99 6.29
C PHE A 44 22.37 -18.27 7.51
N ILE A 45 23.07 -18.28 8.65
CA ILE A 45 22.62 -17.58 9.85
C ILE A 45 22.53 -16.06 9.59
N ILE A 46 23.57 -15.48 8.97
CA ILE A 46 23.58 -14.06 8.61
C ILE A 46 22.45 -13.73 7.63
N ALA A 47 22.21 -14.60 6.65
CA ALA A 47 21.14 -14.44 5.67
C ALA A 47 19.75 -14.43 6.33
N ILE A 48 19.47 -15.37 7.24
CA ILE A 48 18.20 -15.46 7.96
C ILE A 48 17.99 -14.22 8.83
N LEU A 49 19.02 -13.79 9.57
CA LEU A 49 18.96 -12.59 10.41
C LEU A 49 18.72 -11.32 9.57
N GLY A 50 19.43 -11.19 8.45
CA GLY A 50 19.26 -10.08 7.51
C GLY A 50 17.85 -10.05 6.93
N ALA A 51 17.35 -11.20 6.46
CA ALA A 51 16.00 -11.33 5.91
C ALA A 51 14.93 -11.00 6.96
N TYR A 52 15.09 -11.48 8.19
CA TYR A 52 14.15 -11.21 9.29
C TYR A 52 14.12 -9.73 9.68
N LEU A 53 15.28 -9.07 9.76
CA LEU A 53 15.35 -7.64 10.08
C LEU A 53 14.74 -6.78 8.97
N PHE A 54 14.99 -7.14 7.70
CA PHE A 54 14.45 -6.42 6.55
C PHE A 54 12.97 -6.66 6.31
N ARG A 55 12.42 -7.81 6.75
CA ARG A 55 10.99 -8.14 6.64
C ARG A 55 10.12 -7.03 7.20
N ASN A 56 10.40 -6.55 8.41
CA ASN A 56 9.57 -5.52 9.04
C ASN A 56 9.66 -4.19 8.29
N ARG A 57 10.86 -3.81 7.82
CA ARG A 57 11.06 -2.57 7.05
C ARG A 57 10.38 -2.60 5.69
N LEU A 58 10.36 -3.75 5.01
CA LEU A 58 9.65 -3.93 3.75
C LEU A 58 8.14 -3.83 3.97
N LEU A 59 7.61 -4.49 4.99
CA LEU A 59 6.19 -4.42 5.32
C LEU A 59 5.76 -2.99 5.67
N ASP A 60 6.51 -2.26 6.51
CA ASP A 60 6.19 -0.86 6.83
C ASP A 60 6.23 0.07 5.61
N LYS A 61 7.06 -0.21 4.61
CA LYS A 61 7.19 0.62 3.41
C LYS A 61 6.12 0.30 2.36
N ILE A 62 5.68 -0.96 2.30
CA ILE A 62 4.60 -1.42 1.40
C ILE A 62 3.22 -1.13 2.00
N SER A 63 3.07 -1.25 3.32
CA SER A 63 1.81 -1.00 4.04
C SER A 63 1.56 0.47 4.33
N LYS A 64 2.48 1.38 3.98
CA LYS A 64 2.11 2.80 3.89
C LYS A 64 1.23 2.93 2.64
N PRO A 65 -0.10 3.14 2.78
CA PRO A 65 -0.86 3.62 1.66
C PRO A 65 -0.13 4.85 1.16
N SER A 66 0.15 4.91 -0.14
CA SER A 66 0.68 6.10 -0.75
C SER A 66 -0.28 7.21 -0.36
N GLN A 67 0.13 8.10 0.54
CA GLN A 67 -0.41 9.45 0.59
C GLN A 67 0.15 10.25 -0.59
N GLU A 68 0.27 9.62 -1.76
CA GLU A 68 0.03 10.36 -2.96
C GLU A 68 -1.41 10.81 -2.79
N LYS A 69 -1.56 12.11 -2.50
CA LYS A 69 -2.70 12.84 -2.99
C LYS A 69 -2.89 12.34 -4.42
N GLU A 70 -3.84 11.43 -4.64
CA GLU A 70 -4.48 11.34 -5.94
C GLU A 70 -4.65 12.78 -6.37
N GLU A 71 -4.19 13.14 -7.56
CA GLU A 71 -4.60 14.36 -8.20
C GLU A 71 -6.13 14.30 -8.20
N ARG A 72 -6.74 14.84 -7.14
CA ARG A 72 -8.17 14.79 -6.92
C ARG A 72 -8.69 15.59 -8.09
N ARG A 73 -9.20 14.90 -9.11
CA ARG A 73 -10.05 15.55 -10.09
C ARG A 73 -11.16 16.13 -9.23
N HIS A 74 -11.16 17.44 -9.03
CA HIS A 74 -12.31 18.13 -8.45
C HIS A 74 -13.45 17.90 -9.43
N ILE A 75 -14.26 16.88 -9.17
CA ILE A 75 -15.42 16.56 -9.98
C ILE A 75 -16.55 17.38 -9.40
N SER A 76 -16.72 18.60 -9.92
CA SER A 76 -17.81 19.49 -9.55
C SER A 76 -18.92 19.45 -10.60
N GLY A 77 -20.19 19.49 -10.19
CA GLY A 77 -21.31 19.53 -11.12
C GLY A 77 -22.67 19.49 -10.43
N VAL A 78 -23.73 19.23 -11.20
CA VAL A 78 -25.10 19.20 -10.67
C VAL A 78 -25.54 17.77 -10.40
N GLY A 79 -25.92 17.49 -9.16
CA GLY A 79 -26.54 16.25 -8.73
C GLY A 79 -28.02 16.43 -8.40
N TYR A 80 -28.70 15.30 -8.18
CA TYR A 80 -30.08 15.26 -7.74
C TYR A 80 -30.17 14.47 -6.43
N ILE A 81 -30.94 14.95 -5.47
CA ILE A 81 -31.22 14.19 -4.26
C ILE A 81 -32.24 13.11 -4.57
N ASP A 82 -31.91 11.87 -4.22
CA ASP A 82 -32.77 10.70 -4.33
C ASP A 82 -32.77 9.98 -2.98
N GLU A 83 -33.87 10.16 -2.24
CA GLU A 83 -34.00 9.75 -0.83
C GLU A 83 -32.87 10.30 0.04
N ASP A 84 -32.03 9.43 0.62
CA ASP A 84 -30.90 9.77 1.49
C ASP A 84 -29.55 9.80 0.73
N MET A 85 -29.58 9.80 -0.60
CA MET A 85 -28.38 9.79 -1.44
C MET A 85 -28.43 10.87 -2.52
N VAL A 86 -27.26 11.20 -3.06
CA VAL A 86 -27.10 12.16 -4.15
C VAL A 86 -26.72 11.40 -5.41
N LYS A 87 -27.56 11.49 -6.44
CA LYS A 87 -27.27 10.96 -7.76
C LYS A 87 -26.42 11.96 -8.53
N PHE A 88 -25.18 11.60 -8.78
CA PHE A 88 -24.19 12.42 -9.48
C PHE A 88 -23.36 11.55 -10.42
N ASP A 89 -23.23 12.02 -11.68
CA ASP A 89 -22.51 11.32 -12.76
C ASP A 89 -22.93 9.84 -12.93
N GLY A 90 -24.25 9.59 -12.92
CA GLY A 90 -24.82 8.25 -13.08
C GLY A 90 -24.67 7.31 -11.87
N THR A 91 -24.04 7.77 -10.78
CA THR A 91 -23.76 6.98 -9.57
C THR A 91 -24.46 7.56 -8.35
N TYR A 92 -24.82 6.70 -7.39
CA TYR A 92 -25.39 7.09 -6.10
C TYR A 92 -24.29 7.31 -5.06
N TRP A 93 -24.24 8.50 -4.49
CA TRP A 93 -23.24 8.91 -3.52
C TRP A 93 -23.87 9.18 -2.15
N ARG A 94 -23.12 8.86 -1.10
CA ARG A 94 -23.48 9.22 0.27
C ARG A 94 -23.05 10.66 0.55
N CYS A 95 -23.84 11.38 1.33
CA CYS A 95 -23.53 12.72 1.80
C CYS A 95 -23.53 12.74 3.33
N ASP A 96 -22.63 13.51 3.93
CA ASP A 96 -22.60 13.74 5.40
C ASP A 96 -23.40 14.99 5.81
N ASP A 97 -23.77 15.84 4.84
CA ASP A 97 -24.62 17.00 5.10
C ASP A 97 -26.06 16.59 5.44
N ASP A 98 -26.75 17.46 6.20
CA ASP A 98 -28.15 17.27 6.57
C ASP A 98 -29.05 17.41 5.32
N LEU A 99 -29.36 16.26 4.71
CA LEU A 99 -30.24 16.15 3.54
C LEU A 99 -31.71 16.40 3.89
N SER A 100 -32.07 16.43 5.18
CA SER A 100 -33.43 16.65 5.71
C SER A 100 -34.11 17.93 5.19
N ARG A 101 -33.33 18.89 4.70
CA ARG A 101 -33.80 20.18 4.18
C ARG A 101 -34.21 20.15 2.72
N TYR A 102 -33.87 19.08 2.00
CA TYR A 102 -34.12 18.95 0.57
C TYR A 102 -35.20 17.90 0.33
N LYS A 103 -35.91 18.04 -0.79
CA LYS A 103 -36.89 17.06 -1.25
C LYS A 103 -36.25 16.14 -2.28
N ASN A 104 -36.78 14.92 -2.37
CA ASN A 104 -36.41 14.01 -3.45
C ASN A 104 -36.69 14.68 -4.81
N GLY A 105 -35.69 14.72 -5.68
CA GLY A 105 -35.68 15.41 -6.96
C GLY A 105 -35.03 16.81 -6.95
N ASP A 106 -34.68 17.35 -5.78
CA ASP A 106 -34.03 18.66 -5.69
C ASP A 106 -32.62 18.64 -6.30
N ARG A 107 -32.28 19.74 -6.99
CA ARG A 107 -30.97 19.94 -7.60
C ARG A 107 -30.00 20.48 -6.58
N VAL A 108 -28.83 19.84 -6.48
CA VAL A 108 -27.74 20.25 -5.59
C VAL A 108 -26.44 20.38 -6.37
N GLU A 109 -25.60 21.33 -5.97
CA GLU A 109 -24.27 21.49 -6.54
C GLU A 109 -23.29 20.61 -5.77
N VAL A 110 -22.67 19.65 -6.44
CA VAL A 110 -21.59 18.83 -5.91
C VAL A 110 -20.30 19.62 -6.09
N ILE A 111 -19.64 19.95 -4.97
CA ILE A 111 -18.39 20.71 -4.97
C ILE A 111 -17.20 19.77 -5.12
N ASP A 112 -17.23 18.65 -4.41
CA ASP A 112 -16.13 17.69 -4.38
C ASP A 112 -16.60 16.29 -3.93
N VAL A 113 -15.76 15.29 -4.17
CA VAL A 113 -15.92 13.92 -3.67
C VAL A 113 -14.74 13.59 -2.77
N VAL A 114 -15.01 13.36 -1.49
CA VAL A 114 -13.99 13.09 -0.46
C VAL A 114 -14.35 11.80 0.27
N ASP A 115 -13.41 10.86 0.36
CA ASP A 115 -13.57 9.60 1.12
C ASP A 115 -14.86 8.83 0.77
N ASN A 116 -15.17 8.73 -0.53
CA ASN A 116 -16.37 8.08 -1.07
C ASN A 116 -17.70 8.74 -0.64
N LYS A 117 -17.65 10.03 -0.30
CA LYS A 117 -18.81 10.87 0.00
C LYS A 117 -18.78 12.14 -0.86
N VAL A 118 -19.94 12.66 -1.20
CA VAL A 118 -20.07 13.95 -1.89
C VAL A 118 -20.24 15.09 -0.89
N ILE A 119 -19.60 16.21 -1.18
CA ILE A 119 -19.84 17.49 -0.48
C ILE A 119 -20.76 18.31 -1.36
N ILE A 120 -21.91 18.70 -0.82
CA ILE A 120 -22.94 19.42 -1.56
C ILE A 120 -23.08 20.86 -1.07
N LYS A 121 -23.53 21.74 -1.95
CA LYS A 121 -23.95 23.10 -1.62
C LYS A 121 -25.34 23.34 -2.18
N ALA A 122 -26.16 24.03 -1.38
CA ALA A 122 -27.47 24.48 -1.83
C ALA A 122 -27.30 25.46 -3.00
N ILE A 123 -27.94 25.15 -4.13
CA ILE A 123 -28.14 26.11 -5.21
C ILE A 123 -29.26 27.04 -4.72
N LYS A 124 -28.93 28.31 -4.51
CA LYS A 124 -29.86 29.32 -3.99
C LYS A 124 -30.75 29.88 -5.09
#